data_AF-A0A7Y7PAA6-F1
#
_entry.id   AF-A0A7Y7PAA6-F1
#
_cell.length_a   1.000
_cell.length_b   1.000
_cell.length_c   1.000
_cell.angle_alpha   90.00
_cell.angle_beta   90.00
_cell.angle_gamma   90.00
#
_symmetry.space_group_name_H-M   'P 1'
#
loop_
_entity.id
_entity.type
_entity.pdbx_description
1 polymer ?
#
loop_
_entity_poly.entity_id
_entity_poly.type
_entity_poly.pdbx_seq_one_letter_code
_entity_poly.pdbx_strand_id
1 'polypeptide(L)'
;MKTSFKHSASIEQFLSGEMLSAERENFQRDVSSNPELAGELEFSHSIDAALKRDDIIDFRKKLLVAYRENRAVQQEVKVVHMTFKKFWYAAASFVLLAALGSTLYFSVPRGSSNDTLFKEYYSADNLVNVTRAGDGNIVEAVIKFQAKDYLMAAKLFNTILSKDNGNIACWFYYGISNIENENYAQAEKAFNHIIADDQNLYVEHAQWYLGLCFLKDNKISTAKAQFEKIAADDENIHQKDAVKILKKLK
;
A
#
# COMPACT_ATOMS: atom_id res chain seq x y z
N MET A 1 -18.32 -16.93 -9.83
CA MET A 1 -19.24 -16.61 -10.93
C MET A 1 -18.45 -15.75 -11.92
N LYS A 2 -18.17 -16.23 -13.13
CA LYS A 2 -17.50 -15.44 -14.17
C LYS A 2 -18.56 -14.56 -14.84
N THR A 3 -18.78 -13.35 -14.35
CA THR A 3 -19.64 -12.37 -15.03
C THR A 3 -18.83 -11.72 -16.15
N SER A 4 -19.11 -12.12 -17.38
CA SER A 4 -18.58 -11.51 -18.59
C SER A 4 -19.50 -10.36 -18.96
N PHE A 5 -19.12 -9.10 -18.70
CA PHE A 5 -19.90 -7.92 -19.09
C PHE A 5 -19.84 -7.74 -20.61
N LYS A 6 -20.81 -8.30 -21.33
CA LYS A 6 -20.86 -8.23 -22.80
C LYS A 6 -21.69 -7.05 -23.30
N HIS A 7 -22.59 -6.52 -22.47
CA HIS A 7 -23.58 -5.53 -22.90
C HIS A 7 -23.46 -4.16 -22.18
N SER A 8 -22.38 -3.96 -21.42
CA SER A 8 -22.10 -2.74 -20.64
C SER A 8 -22.32 -1.42 -21.40
N ALA A 9 -21.87 -1.30 -22.64
CA ALA A 9 -22.01 -0.06 -23.42
C ALA A 9 -23.48 0.28 -23.76
N SER A 10 -24.27 -0.73 -24.14
CA SER A 10 -25.70 -0.55 -24.46
C SER A 10 -26.53 -0.31 -23.20
N ILE A 11 -26.18 -0.95 -22.09
CA ILE A 11 -26.82 -0.71 -20.80
C ILE A 11 -26.57 0.73 -20.33
N GLU A 12 -25.34 1.22 -20.47
CA GLU A 12 -24.97 2.59 -20.07
C GLU A 12 -25.73 3.65 -20.90
N GLN A 13 -25.80 3.47 -22.23
CA GLN A 13 -26.58 4.34 -23.12
C GLN A 13 -28.10 4.32 -22.82
N PHE A 14 -28.64 3.18 -22.41
CA PHE A 14 -30.03 3.07 -21.99
C PHE A 14 -30.29 3.80 -20.67
N LEU A 15 -29.39 3.67 -19.69
CA LEU A 15 -29.49 4.31 -18.38
C LEU A 15 -29.23 5.82 -18.43
N SER A 16 -28.35 6.29 -19.31
CA SER A 16 -28.08 7.72 -19.54
C SER A 16 -29.18 8.43 -20.34
N GLY A 17 -30.09 7.68 -20.97
CA GLY A 17 -31.16 8.21 -21.82
C GLY A 17 -30.68 8.69 -23.19
N GLU A 18 -29.50 8.25 -23.63
CA GLU A 18 -28.87 8.65 -24.90
C GLU A 18 -29.35 7.81 -26.11
N MET A 19 -30.10 6.73 -25.88
CA MET A 19 -30.69 5.91 -26.95
C MET A 19 -31.83 6.63 -27.69
N LEU A 20 -31.82 6.56 -29.02
CA LEU A 20 -32.94 7.01 -29.85
C LEU A 20 -34.17 6.11 -29.64
N SER A 21 -35.37 6.64 -29.88
CA SER A 21 -36.64 5.94 -29.60
C SER A 21 -36.75 4.55 -30.25
N ALA A 22 -36.31 4.41 -31.51
CA ALA A 22 -36.31 3.12 -32.22
C ALA A 22 -35.27 2.13 -31.67
N GLU A 23 -34.10 2.62 -31.23
CA GLU A 23 -33.04 1.79 -30.64
C GLU A 23 -33.42 1.31 -29.24
N ARG A 24 -34.11 2.17 -28.48
CA ARG A 24 -34.63 1.85 -27.16
C ARG A 24 -35.68 0.74 -27.20
N GLU A 25 -36.59 0.76 -28.18
CA GLU A 25 -37.59 -0.29 -28.38
C GLU A 25 -36.94 -1.63 -28.76
N ASN A 26 -35.87 -1.61 -29.57
CA ASN A 26 -35.09 -2.81 -29.88
C ASN A 26 -34.40 -3.36 -28.62
N PHE A 27 -33.73 -2.49 -27.86
CA PHE A 27 -33.07 -2.86 -26.62
C PHE A 27 -34.05 -3.46 -25.61
N GLN A 28 -35.26 -2.91 -25.47
CA GLN A 28 -36.29 -3.44 -24.57
C GLN A 28 -36.76 -4.84 -25.00
N ARG A 29 -36.85 -5.11 -26.31
CA ARG A 29 -37.15 -6.44 -26.85
C ARG A 29 -36.01 -7.42 -26.61
N ASP A 30 -34.77 -6.98 -26.76
CA ASP A 30 -33.58 -7.79 -26.49
C ASP A 30 -33.48 -8.14 -24.99
N VAL A 31 -33.77 -7.19 -24.10
CA VAL A 31 -33.87 -7.42 -22.64
C VAL A 31 -34.95 -8.46 -22.31
N SER A 32 -36.08 -8.43 -23.01
CA SER A 32 -37.19 -9.37 -22.79
C SER A 32 -36.89 -10.78 -23.31
N SER A 33 -35.98 -10.92 -24.28
CA SER A 33 -35.64 -12.20 -24.92
C SER A 33 -34.30 -12.79 -24.43
N ASN A 34 -33.47 -12.00 -23.76
CA ASN A 34 -32.17 -12.41 -23.25
C ASN A 34 -32.07 -12.26 -21.70
N PRO A 35 -32.21 -13.36 -20.94
CA PRO A 35 -32.09 -13.35 -19.48
C PRO A 35 -30.73 -12.86 -18.94
N GLU A 36 -29.64 -13.02 -19.70
CA GLU A 36 -28.30 -12.56 -19.31
C GLU A 36 -28.23 -11.03 -19.34
N LEU A 37 -28.78 -10.41 -20.40
CA LEU A 37 -28.87 -8.96 -20.55
C LEU A 37 -29.81 -8.34 -19.50
N ALA A 38 -30.93 -9.00 -19.19
CA ALA A 38 -31.84 -8.55 -18.13
C ALA A 38 -31.15 -8.50 -16.75
N GLY A 39 -30.38 -9.54 -16.42
CA GLY A 39 -29.60 -9.58 -15.17
C GLY A 39 -28.48 -8.53 -15.12
N GLU A 40 -27.78 -8.30 -16.24
CA GLU A 40 -26.74 -7.26 -16.32
C GLU A 40 -27.31 -5.84 -16.16
N LEU A 41 -28.49 -5.58 -16.75
CA LEU A 41 -29.22 -4.32 -16.61
C LEU A 41 -29.71 -4.07 -15.18
N GLU A 42 -30.31 -5.09 -14.53
CA GLU A 42 -30.76 -5.00 -13.13
C GLU A 42 -29.59 -4.73 -12.18
N PHE A 43 -28.47 -5.42 -12.39
CA PHE A 43 -27.24 -5.20 -11.62
C PHE A 43 -26.73 -3.77 -11.81
N SER A 44 -26.62 -3.28 -13.05
CA SER A 44 -26.18 -1.91 -13.34
C SER A 44 -27.11 -0.86 -12.70
N HIS A 45 -28.42 -1.09 -12.72
CA HIS A 45 -29.39 -0.22 -12.06
C HIS A 45 -29.23 -0.20 -10.53
N SER A 46 -28.91 -1.35 -9.92
CA SER A 46 -28.64 -1.43 -8.48
C SER A 46 -27.37 -0.66 -8.07
N ILE A 47 -26.35 -0.65 -8.95
CA ILE A 47 -25.12 0.14 -8.77
C ILE A 47 -25.42 1.64 -8.90
N ASP A 48 -26.14 2.06 -9.95
CA ASP A 48 -26.50 3.48 -10.12
C ASP A 48 -27.37 4.00 -8.97
N ALA A 49 -28.32 3.18 -8.48
CA ALA A 49 -29.11 3.49 -7.29
C ALA A 49 -28.24 3.59 -6.02
N ALA A 50 -27.23 2.72 -5.87
CA ALA A 50 -26.28 2.78 -4.76
C ALA A 50 -25.33 3.98 -4.84
N LEU A 51 -24.99 4.44 -6.05
CA LEU A 51 -24.15 5.61 -6.32
C LEU A 51 -24.91 6.95 -6.20
N LYS A 52 -26.24 6.93 -6.29
CA LYS A 52 -27.14 8.09 -6.04
C LYS A 52 -27.29 8.45 -4.56
N ARG A 53 -26.51 7.85 -3.65
CA ARG A 53 -26.44 8.30 -2.25
C ARG A 53 -25.98 9.77 -2.18
N ASP A 54 -26.74 10.58 -1.45
CA ASP A 54 -26.58 12.04 -1.33
C ASP A 54 -25.14 12.47 -1.00
N ASP A 55 -24.40 11.63 -0.29
CA ASP A 55 -23.02 11.81 0.16
C ASP A 55 -22.03 12.02 -1.01
N ILE A 56 -22.21 11.30 -2.13
CA ILE A 56 -21.33 11.36 -3.31
C ILE A 56 -21.67 12.58 -4.18
N ILE A 57 -22.95 12.96 -4.25
CA ILE A 57 -23.42 14.15 -4.95
C ILE A 57 -22.92 15.41 -4.23
N ASP A 58 -22.95 15.41 -2.89
CA ASP A 58 -22.43 16.50 -2.07
C ASP A 58 -20.91 16.65 -2.21
N PHE A 59 -20.18 15.54 -2.28
CA PHE A 59 -18.75 15.54 -2.57
C PHE A 59 -18.42 16.12 -3.96
N ARG A 60 -19.15 15.71 -5.01
CA ARG A 60 -18.99 16.27 -6.37
C ARG A 60 -19.31 17.77 -6.42
N LYS A 61 -20.34 18.23 -5.70
CA LYS A 61 -20.66 19.66 -5.57
C LYS A 61 -19.53 20.43 -4.91
N LYS A 62 -18.98 19.92 -3.80
CA LYS A 62 -17.85 20.54 -3.08
C LYS A 62 -16.60 20.65 -3.94
N LEU A 63 -16.27 19.63 -4.73
CA LEU A 63 -15.14 19.66 -5.67
C LEU A 63 -15.35 20.68 -6.80
N LEU A 64 -16.56 20.78 -7.35
CA LEU A 64 -16.87 21.75 -8.40
C LEU A 64 -16.81 23.20 -7.91
N VAL A 65 -17.21 23.46 -6.66
CA VAL A 65 -17.08 24.78 -6.03
C VAL A 65 -15.61 25.13 -5.83
N ALA A 66 -14.80 24.23 -5.26
CA ALA A 66 -13.37 24.46 -5.06
C ALA A 66 -12.60 24.64 -6.38
N TYR A 67 -12.99 23.93 -7.44
CA TYR A 67 -12.42 24.08 -8.77
C TYR A 67 -12.77 25.44 -9.41
N ARG A 68 -13.99 25.93 -9.19
CA ARG A 68 -14.46 27.23 -9.73
C ARG A 68 -13.87 28.43 -8.98
N GLU A 69 -13.70 28.34 -7.66
CA GLU A 69 -13.02 29.37 -6.88
C GLU A 69 -11.55 29.53 -7.28
N ASN A 70 -10.84 28.43 -7.55
CA ASN A 70 -9.44 28.48 -8.01
C ASN A 70 -9.28 29.11 -9.41
N ARG A 71 -10.32 29.03 -10.25
CA ARG A 71 -10.28 29.55 -11.63
C ARG A 71 -10.60 31.05 -11.72
N ALA A 72 -11.29 31.61 -10.72
CA ALA A 72 -11.66 33.02 -10.68
C ALA A 72 -10.50 33.97 -10.28
N VAL A 73 -9.36 33.42 -9.85
CA VAL A 73 -8.18 34.20 -9.40
C VAL A 73 -7.13 34.40 -10.51
N GLN A 74 -7.32 33.84 -11.71
CA GLN A 74 -6.46 34.14 -12.86
C GLN A 74 -6.86 35.46 -13.53
N GLN A 75 -6.61 36.58 -12.85
CA GLN A 75 -6.49 37.89 -13.50
C GLN A 75 -5.10 38.05 -14.13
N GLU A 76 -5.09 38.71 -15.29
CA GLU A 76 -3.94 38.92 -16.18
C GLU A 76 -2.68 39.42 -15.43
N VAL A 77 -1.61 38.63 -15.46
CA VAL A 77 -0.32 39.01 -14.87
C VAL A 77 0.42 39.93 -15.86
N LYS A 78 0.72 41.17 -15.44
CA LYS A 78 1.61 42.07 -16.17
C LYS A 78 3.00 41.44 -16.31
N VAL A 79 3.43 41.21 -17.55
CA VAL A 79 4.79 40.74 -17.87
C VAL A 79 5.77 41.90 -17.70
N VAL A 80 6.61 41.85 -16.65
CA VAL A 80 7.75 42.76 -16.47
C VAL A 80 9.01 42.08 -17.03
N HIS A 81 9.67 42.73 -17.98
CA HIS A 81 10.95 42.25 -18.51
C HIS A 81 12.07 42.54 -17.51
N MET A 82 12.53 41.51 -16.79
CA MET A 82 13.74 41.58 -15.97
C MET A 82 14.99 41.42 -16.83
N THR A 83 15.92 42.37 -16.75
CA THR A 83 17.22 42.28 -17.43
C THR A 83 18.23 41.52 -16.56
N PHE A 84 18.66 40.35 -17.03
CA PHE A 84 19.54 39.39 -16.36
C PHE A 84 21.03 39.78 -16.31
N LYS A 85 21.37 41.04 -16.00
CA LYS A 85 22.79 41.45 -15.93
C LYS A 85 23.46 41.33 -14.55
N LYS A 86 22.78 40.80 -13.53
CA LYS A 86 23.34 40.69 -12.16
C LYS A 86 23.52 39.27 -11.59
N PHE A 87 23.19 38.20 -12.33
CA PHE A 87 23.19 36.83 -11.81
C PHE A 87 24.50 36.03 -11.99
N TRP A 88 25.56 36.60 -12.57
CA TRP A 88 26.81 35.87 -12.78
C TRP A 88 27.53 35.42 -11.49
N TYR A 89 27.35 36.13 -10.37
CA TYR A 89 27.91 35.70 -9.08
C TYR A 89 27.10 34.59 -8.39
N ALA A 90 25.82 34.42 -8.73
CA ALA A 90 24.96 33.36 -8.17
C ALA A 90 25.14 32.00 -8.88
N ALA A 91 25.65 32.00 -10.13
CA ALA A 91 26.00 30.76 -10.83
C ALA A 91 27.23 30.07 -10.20
N ALA A 92 28.20 30.85 -9.71
CA ALA A 92 29.40 30.31 -9.07
C ALA A 92 29.09 29.59 -7.74
N SER A 93 28.15 30.11 -6.94
CA SER A 93 27.72 29.44 -5.70
C SER A 93 26.93 28.16 -5.97
N PHE A 94 26.14 28.12 -7.06
CA PHE A 94 25.44 26.91 -7.47
C PHE A 94 26.38 25.81 -7.94
N VAL A 95 27.42 26.16 -8.71
CA VAL A 95 28.45 25.19 -9.13
C VAL A 95 29.23 24.66 -7.91
N LEU A 96 29.54 25.51 -6.93
CA LEU A 96 30.17 25.08 -5.68
C LEU A 96 29.27 24.17 -4.85
N LEU A 97 27.98 24.48 -4.71
CA LEU A 97 27.01 23.63 -4.02
C LEU A 97 26.78 22.31 -4.75
N ALA A 98 26.71 22.32 -6.08
CA ALA A 98 26.59 21.11 -6.88
C ALA A 98 27.85 20.26 -6.80
N ALA A 99 29.04 20.87 -6.79
CA ALA A 99 30.31 20.17 -6.61
C ALA A 99 30.41 19.55 -5.20
N LEU A 100 30.08 20.31 -4.15
CA LEU A 100 30.05 19.80 -2.78
C LEU A 100 29.01 18.68 -2.61
N GLY A 101 27.79 18.88 -3.13
CA GLY A 101 26.73 17.89 -3.12
C GLY A 101 27.12 16.62 -3.90
N SER A 102 27.79 16.77 -5.04
CA SER A 102 28.34 15.66 -5.82
C SER A 102 29.43 14.92 -5.04
N THR A 103 30.39 15.63 -4.44
CA THR A 103 31.43 14.99 -3.62
C THR A 103 30.86 14.24 -2.43
N LEU A 104 29.82 14.76 -1.76
CA LEU A 104 29.12 14.04 -0.70
C LEU A 104 28.37 12.83 -1.25
N TYR A 105 27.64 12.98 -2.36
CA TYR A 105 26.90 11.90 -3.00
C TYR A 105 27.79 10.75 -3.50
N PHE A 106 29.01 11.05 -3.96
CA PHE A 106 29.99 10.05 -4.40
C PHE A 106 30.89 9.52 -3.28
N SER A 107 30.99 10.23 -2.14
CA SER A 107 31.79 9.80 -0.98
C SER A 107 31.01 8.95 0.02
N VAL A 108 29.69 8.80 -0.11
CA VAL A 108 28.94 7.78 0.64
C VAL A 108 29.28 6.41 0.04
N PRO A 109 29.94 5.50 0.79
CA PRO A 109 30.32 4.21 0.26
C PRO A 109 29.08 3.41 -0.11
N ARG A 110 28.90 3.15 -1.41
CA ARG A 110 27.89 2.23 -1.96
C ARG A 110 28.30 0.77 -1.72
N GLY A 111 28.50 0.38 -0.46
CA GLY A 111 28.10 -0.98 -0.07
C GLY A 111 26.60 -1.09 -0.30
N SER A 112 26.05 -2.28 -0.60
CA SER A 112 24.59 -2.45 -0.69
C SER A 112 23.97 -1.86 0.57
N SER A 113 23.36 -0.67 0.47
CA SER A 113 22.80 0.02 1.62
C SER A 113 21.81 -0.92 2.27
N ASN A 114 21.74 -0.93 3.60
CA ASN A 114 20.81 -1.79 4.34
C ASN A 114 19.37 -1.64 3.82
N ASP A 115 19.02 -0.42 3.38
CA ASP A 115 17.76 -0.11 2.71
C ASP A 115 17.58 -0.84 1.36
N THR A 116 18.65 -0.98 0.57
CA THR A 116 18.65 -1.76 -0.68
C THR A 116 18.46 -3.24 -0.41
N LEU A 117 19.17 -3.80 0.59
CA LEU A 117 19.00 -5.20 0.98
C LEU A 117 17.61 -5.47 1.52
N PHE A 118 17.11 -4.61 2.42
CA PHE A 118 15.75 -4.71 2.92
C PHE A 118 14.74 -4.73 1.77
N LYS A 119 14.81 -3.78 0.83
CA LYS A 119 13.89 -3.72 -0.32
C LYS A 119 13.94 -4.95 -1.23
N GLU A 120 15.09 -5.61 -1.34
CA GLU A 120 15.25 -6.81 -2.18
C GLU A 120 14.54 -8.04 -1.58
N TYR A 121 14.49 -8.15 -0.25
CA TYR A 121 14.06 -9.36 0.46
C TYR A 121 12.75 -9.20 1.25
N TYR A 122 12.31 -7.97 1.47
CA TYR A 122 11.08 -7.67 2.22
C TYR A 122 9.86 -7.61 1.29
N SER A 123 8.74 -8.22 1.72
CA SER A 123 7.46 -8.14 1.01
C SER A 123 6.26 -8.18 1.95
N ALA A 124 5.60 -7.03 2.14
CA ALA A 124 4.37 -6.94 2.93
C ALA A 124 3.14 -7.64 2.28
N ASP A 125 3.24 -8.07 1.02
CA ASP A 125 2.09 -8.57 0.24
C ASP A 125 1.92 -10.10 0.30
N ASN A 126 2.98 -10.87 0.60
CA ASN A 126 2.99 -12.35 0.57
C ASN A 126 2.57 -13.02 1.90
N LEU A 127 1.67 -12.39 2.65
CA LEU A 127 1.40 -12.81 4.03
C LEU A 127 0.35 -13.94 4.11
N VAL A 128 0.55 -14.83 5.07
CA VAL A 128 -0.30 -15.99 5.40
C VAL A 128 -1.76 -15.57 5.47
N ASN A 129 -2.62 -16.16 4.61
CA ASN A 129 -4.06 -15.88 4.55
C ASN A 129 -4.72 -15.84 5.95
N VAL A 130 -5.08 -14.63 6.41
CA VAL A 130 -5.74 -14.38 7.71
C VAL A 130 -7.10 -15.08 7.83
N THR A 131 -7.67 -15.50 6.70
CA THR A 131 -9.00 -16.12 6.59
C THR A 131 -9.17 -17.42 7.38
N ARG A 132 -8.12 -18.01 7.96
CA ARG A 132 -8.23 -19.17 8.87
C ARG A 132 -8.17 -18.84 10.36
N ALA A 133 -7.79 -17.62 10.75
CA ALA A 133 -7.91 -17.19 12.14
C ALA A 133 -9.38 -16.78 12.36
N GLY A 134 -10.16 -17.68 12.96
CA GLY A 134 -11.63 -17.63 13.10
C GLY A 134 -12.20 -16.51 13.95
N ASP A 135 -11.63 -15.30 13.92
CA ASP A 135 -12.12 -14.13 14.64
C ASP A 135 -12.65 -13.05 13.69
N GLY A 136 -13.96 -12.80 13.76
CA GLY A 136 -14.60 -11.69 13.05
C GLY A 136 -14.09 -10.29 13.45
N ASN A 137 -13.17 -10.20 14.42
CA ASN A 137 -12.71 -8.96 15.03
C ASN A 137 -11.45 -8.35 14.37
N ILE A 138 -10.83 -9.03 13.40
CA ILE A 138 -9.60 -8.56 12.73
C ILE A 138 -9.83 -7.96 11.34
N VAL A 139 -11.04 -8.09 10.80
CA VAL A 139 -11.36 -7.74 9.40
C VAL A 139 -11.03 -6.28 9.09
N GLU A 140 -11.42 -5.35 9.96
CA GLU A 140 -11.14 -3.93 9.75
C GLU A 140 -9.64 -3.63 9.74
N ALA A 141 -8.88 -4.25 10.66
CA ALA A 141 -7.43 -4.08 10.74
C ALA A 141 -6.74 -4.61 9.48
N VAL A 142 -7.18 -5.75 8.96
CA VAL A 142 -6.67 -6.33 7.70
C VAL A 142 -7.03 -5.46 6.50
N ILE A 143 -8.24 -4.89 6.44
CA ILE A 143 -8.62 -3.95 5.37
C ILE A 143 -7.68 -2.74 5.37
N LYS A 144 -7.40 -2.16 6.54
CA LYS A 144 -6.44 -1.05 6.66
C LYS A 144 -5.04 -1.45 6.24
N PHE A 145 -4.60 -2.64 6.64
CA PHE A 145 -3.31 -3.21 6.25
C PHE A 145 -3.19 -3.37 4.73
N GLN A 146 -4.19 -3.98 4.09
CA GLN A 146 -4.21 -4.18 2.63
C GLN A 146 -4.30 -2.85 1.86
N ALA A 147 -4.96 -1.85 2.44
CA ALA A 147 -4.98 -0.49 1.92
C ALA A 147 -3.65 0.27 2.14
N LYS A 148 -2.64 -0.38 2.73
CA LYS A 148 -1.34 0.20 3.12
C LYS A 148 -1.45 1.37 4.11
N ASP A 149 -2.59 1.47 4.78
CA ASP A 149 -2.81 2.37 5.92
C ASP A 149 -2.23 1.69 7.18
N TYR A 150 -0.92 1.53 7.18
CA TYR A 150 -0.20 0.81 8.24
C TYR A 150 -0.33 1.52 9.59
N LEU A 151 -0.52 2.84 9.60
CA LEU A 151 -0.72 3.59 10.83
C LEU A 151 -2.04 3.20 11.51
N MET A 152 -3.14 3.16 10.76
CA MET A 152 -4.43 2.73 11.30
C MET A 152 -4.44 1.22 11.56
N ALA A 153 -3.84 0.41 10.68
CA ALA A 153 -3.72 -1.02 10.88
C ALA A 153 -3.02 -1.34 12.21
N ALA A 154 -1.86 -0.71 12.47
CA ALA A 154 -1.12 -0.89 13.72
C ALA A 154 -1.96 -0.53 14.96
N LYS A 155 -2.74 0.56 14.91
CA LYS A 155 -3.64 0.96 16.00
C LYS A 155 -4.74 -0.08 16.25
N LEU A 156 -5.37 -0.58 15.19
CA LEU A 156 -6.43 -1.57 15.29
C LEU A 156 -5.89 -2.91 15.79
N PHE A 157 -4.78 -3.40 15.24
CA PHE A 157 -4.14 -4.61 15.75
C PHE A 157 -3.72 -4.48 17.21
N ASN A 158 -3.13 -3.35 17.63
CA ASN A 158 -2.79 -3.13 19.04
C ASN A 158 -4.02 -3.15 19.96
N THR A 159 -5.16 -2.63 19.48
CA THR A 159 -6.43 -2.64 20.21
C THR A 159 -6.97 -4.06 20.38
N ILE A 160 -6.85 -4.89 19.34
CA ILE A 160 -7.22 -6.31 19.38
C ILE A 160 -6.31 -7.05 20.37
N LEU A 161 -4.99 -6.87 20.24
CA LEU A 161 -3.97 -7.50 21.09
C LEU A 161 -4.08 -7.13 22.57
N SER A 162 -4.61 -5.94 22.87
CA SER A 162 -4.86 -5.51 24.25
C SER A 162 -6.05 -6.25 24.89
N LYS A 163 -6.95 -6.84 24.09
CA LYS A 163 -8.09 -7.63 24.55
C LYS A 163 -7.82 -9.14 24.49
N ASP A 164 -7.16 -9.57 23.43
CA ASP A 164 -6.74 -10.95 23.20
C ASP A 164 -5.31 -10.96 22.66
N ASN A 165 -4.37 -11.36 23.51
CA ASN A 165 -2.95 -11.43 23.17
C ASN A 165 -2.53 -12.80 22.59
N GLY A 166 -3.46 -13.75 22.46
CA GLY A 166 -3.19 -15.11 21.96
C GLY A 166 -3.21 -15.21 20.44
N ASN A 167 -3.74 -14.19 19.75
CA ASN A 167 -3.85 -14.20 18.30
C ASN A 167 -2.49 -13.92 17.63
N ILE A 168 -1.73 -14.98 17.32
CA ILE A 168 -0.40 -14.93 16.70
C ILE A 168 -0.43 -14.23 15.34
N ALA A 169 -1.47 -14.44 14.52
CA ALA A 169 -1.62 -13.74 13.25
C ALA A 169 -1.71 -12.22 13.47
N CYS A 170 -2.50 -11.79 14.46
CA CYS A 170 -2.61 -10.38 14.82
C CYS A 170 -1.26 -9.77 15.25
N TRP A 171 -0.45 -10.51 16.02
CA TRP A 171 0.92 -10.09 16.33
C TRP A 171 1.78 -9.94 15.08
N PHE A 172 1.64 -10.83 14.11
CA PHE A 172 2.44 -10.80 12.90
C PHE A 172 2.13 -9.58 12.03
N TYR A 173 0.85 -9.31 11.77
CA TYR A 173 0.45 -8.10 11.04
C TYR A 173 0.71 -6.82 11.81
N TYR A 174 0.61 -6.84 13.15
CA TYR A 174 1.04 -5.73 13.98
C TYR A 174 2.53 -5.45 13.79
N GLY A 175 3.38 -6.49 13.80
CA GLY A 175 4.82 -6.36 13.58
C GLY A 175 5.15 -5.73 12.24
N ILE A 176 4.54 -6.22 11.16
CA ILE A 176 4.77 -5.70 9.80
C ILE A 176 4.27 -4.25 9.67
N SER A 177 3.09 -3.95 10.20
CA SER A 177 2.58 -2.56 10.22
C SER A 177 3.54 -1.61 10.94
N ASN A 178 4.21 -2.08 12.00
CA ASN A 178 5.18 -1.26 12.72
C ASN A 178 6.51 -1.12 11.97
N ILE A 179 6.96 -2.11 11.19
CA ILE A 179 8.11 -1.93 10.27
C ILE A 179 7.81 -0.81 9.27
N GLU A 180 6.64 -0.82 8.67
CA GLU A 180 6.22 0.16 7.65
C GLU A 180 6.05 1.56 8.22
N ASN A 181 5.64 1.67 9.49
CA ASN A 181 5.56 2.94 10.20
C ASN A 181 6.91 3.37 10.83
N GLU A 182 8.01 2.66 10.56
CA GLU A 182 9.34 2.89 11.14
C GLU A 182 9.39 2.75 12.69
N ASN A 183 8.38 2.10 13.27
CA ASN A 183 8.28 1.80 14.70
C ASN A 183 9.00 0.49 15.05
N TYR A 184 10.30 0.43 14.79
CA TYR A 184 11.08 -0.82 14.90
C TYR A 184 11.04 -1.47 16.29
N ALA A 185 10.95 -0.69 17.36
CA ALA A 185 10.84 -1.23 18.72
C ALA A 185 9.55 -2.04 18.95
N GLN A 186 8.42 -1.61 18.38
CA GLN A 186 7.16 -2.36 18.48
C GLN A 186 7.14 -3.56 17.55
N ALA A 187 7.75 -3.44 16.37
CA ALA A 187 7.94 -4.55 15.45
C ALA A 187 8.79 -5.67 16.10
N GLU A 188 9.93 -5.31 16.70
CA GLU A 188 10.80 -6.22 17.44
C GLU A 188 10.04 -6.95 18.56
N LYS A 189 9.26 -6.22 19.36
CA LYS A 189 8.42 -6.81 20.41
C LYS A 189 7.42 -7.81 19.85
N ALA A 190 6.77 -7.47 18.74
CA ALA A 190 5.76 -8.31 18.11
C ALA A 190 6.34 -9.63 17.58
N PHE A 191 7.47 -9.58 16.87
CA PHE A 191 8.10 -10.79 16.34
C PHE A 191 8.70 -11.65 17.44
N ASN A 192 9.30 -11.06 18.48
CA ASN A 192 9.79 -11.83 19.61
C ASN A 192 8.66 -12.55 20.37
N HIS A 193 7.47 -11.95 20.46
CA HIS A 193 6.30 -12.61 21.04
C HIS A 193 5.90 -13.86 20.26
N ILE A 194 5.91 -13.78 18.92
CA ILE A 194 5.59 -14.92 18.04
C ILE A 194 6.65 -16.03 18.16
N ILE A 195 7.93 -15.65 18.23
CA ILE A 195 9.04 -16.61 18.32
C ILE A 195 9.07 -17.31 19.69
N ALA A 196 8.59 -16.66 20.75
CA ALA A 196 8.53 -17.25 22.09
C ALA A 196 7.51 -18.39 22.19
N ASP A 197 6.47 -18.38 21.34
CA ASP A 197 5.50 -19.46 21.22
C ASP A 197 5.90 -20.43 20.11
N ASP A 198 6.90 -21.28 20.36
CA ASP A 198 7.57 -22.13 19.37
C ASP A 198 6.66 -23.17 18.65
N GLN A 199 5.38 -23.26 19.03
CA GLN A 199 4.39 -24.19 18.46
C GLN A 199 3.38 -23.47 17.53
N ASN A 200 3.85 -22.53 16.70
CA ASN A 200 2.98 -21.82 15.76
C ASN A 200 3.54 -21.73 14.33
N LEU A 201 2.63 -21.56 13.36
CA LEU A 201 2.94 -21.54 11.92
C LEU A 201 3.67 -20.26 11.45
N TYR A 202 3.88 -19.29 12.33
CA TYR A 202 4.49 -18.00 12.02
C TYR A 202 5.94 -17.89 12.51
N VAL A 203 6.48 -18.85 13.25
CA VAL A 203 7.82 -18.75 13.87
C VAL A 203 8.90 -18.42 12.84
N GLU A 204 9.02 -19.21 11.77
CA GLU A 204 10.04 -19.00 10.74
C GLU A 204 9.87 -17.64 10.04
N HIS A 205 8.63 -17.24 9.77
CA HIS A 205 8.32 -15.93 9.21
C HIS A 205 8.68 -14.80 10.19
N ALA A 206 8.34 -14.92 11.48
CA ALA A 206 8.65 -13.91 12.48
C ALA A 206 10.17 -13.76 12.67
N GLN A 207 10.92 -14.86 12.67
CA GLN A 207 12.38 -14.84 12.70
C GLN A 207 12.96 -14.06 11.52
N TRP A 208 12.44 -14.30 10.32
CA TRP A 208 12.84 -13.61 9.09
C TRP A 208 12.55 -12.11 9.14
N TYR A 209 11.31 -11.74 9.45
CA TYR A 209 10.90 -10.33 9.54
C TYR A 209 11.61 -9.59 10.69
N LEU A 210 11.96 -10.27 11.77
CA LEU A 210 12.80 -9.72 12.84
C LEU A 210 14.21 -9.36 12.32
N GLY A 211 14.83 -10.25 11.54
CA GLY A 211 16.12 -9.99 10.90
C GLY A 211 16.05 -8.78 9.95
N LEU A 212 15.00 -8.70 9.13
CA LEU A 212 14.76 -7.57 8.23
C LEU A 212 14.48 -6.27 9.01
N CYS A 213 13.74 -6.33 10.11
CA CYS A 213 13.50 -5.19 11.00
C CYS A 213 14.83 -4.65 11.55
N PHE A 214 15.74 -5.53 12.00
CA PHE A 214 17.06 -5.11 12.47
C PHE A 214 17.92 -4.49 11.36
N LEU A 215 17.85 -5.00 10.13
CA LEU A 215 18.51 -4.35 8.99
C LEU A 215 17.98 -2.95 8.74
N LYS A 216 16.65 -2.80 8.76
CA LYS A 216 16.00 -1.51 8.53
C LYS A 216 16.31 -0.50 9.64
N ASP A 217 16.41 -0.96 10.88
CA ASP A 217 16.81 -0.20 12.07
C ASP A 217 18.34 0.01 12.19
N ASN A 218 19.12 -0.37 11.16
CA ASN A 218 20.59 -0.29 11.14
C ASN A 218 21.32 -1.02 12.30
N LYS A 219 20.66 -2.01 12.94
CA LYS A 219 21.23 -2.89 13.97
C LYS A 219 21.97 -4.07 13.32
N ILE A 220 23.07 -3.79 12.63
CA ILE A 220 23.73 -4.76 11.73
C ILE A 220 24.27 -6.00 12.42
N SER A 221 24.91 -5.84 13.58
CA SER A 221 25.40 -6.99 14.36
C SER A 221 24.25 -7.93 14.78
N THR A 222 23.14 -7.35 15.24
CA THR A 222 21.93 -8.09 15.65
C THR A 222 21.25 -8.75 14.45
N ALA A 223 21.13 -8.04 13.33
CA ALA A 223 20.59 -8.58 12.09
C ALA A 223 21.42 -9.77 11.60
N LYS A 224 22.74 -9.63 11.59
CA LYS A 224 23.66 -10.71 11.20
C LYS A 224 23.49 -11.94 12.09
N ALA A 225 23.49 -11.76 13.41
CA ALA A 225 23.26 -12.85 14.35
C ALA A 225 21.89 -13.53 14.14
N GLN A 226 20.85 -12.77 13.79
CA GLN A 226 19.53 -13.30 13.49
C GLN A 226 19.53 -14.14 12.20
N PHE A 227 20.15 -13.65 11.12
CA PHE A 227 20.25 -14.42 9.87
C PHE A 227 21.17 -15.62 9.99
N GLU A 228 22.21 -15.58 10.83
CA GLU A 228 23.05 -16.74 11.13
C GLU A 228 22.25 -17.87 11.78
N LYS A 229 21.32 -17.55 12.69
CA LYS A 229 20.40 -18.54 13.27
C LYS A 229 19.50 -19.17 12.21
N ILE A 230 18.89 -18.35 11.35
CA ILE A 230 18.03 -18.82 10.26
C ILE A 230 18.82 -19.66 9.25
N ALA A 231 20.06 -19.28 8.95
CA ALA A 231 20.92 -20.00 8.01
C ALA A 231 21.42 -21.36 8.55
N ALA A 232 21.48 -21.53 9.88
CA ALA A 232 21.90 -22.75 10.54
C ALA A 232 20.77 -23.80 10.66
N ASP A 233 19.53 -23.40 10.42
CA ASP A 233 18.36 -24.27 10.41
C ASP A 233 18.01 -24.67 8.97
N ASP A 234 18.33 -25.91 8.60
CA ASP A 234 18.12 -26.44 7.25
C ASP A 234 16.64 -26.62 6.88
N GLU A 235 15.74 -26.68 7.88
CA GLU A 235 14.29 -26.84 7.66
C GLU A 235 13.58 -25.49 7.49
N ASN A 236 14.21 -24.38 7.89
CA ASN A 236 13.63 -23.05 7.81
C ASN A 236 13.40 -22.60 6.37
N ILE A 237 12.18 -22.18 6.04
CA ILE A 237 11.83 -21.74 4.68
C ILE A 237 12.66 -20.56 4.16
N HIS A 238 13.22 -19.72 5.06
CA HIS A 238 14.02 -18.54 4.72
C HIS A 238 15.53 -18.80 4.73
N GLN A 239 15.97 -20.03 5.00
CA GLN A 239 17.39 -20.42 5.11
C GLN A 239 18.23 -19.93 3.93
N LYS A 240 17.77 -20.20 2.69
CA LYS A 240 18.51 -19.88 1.48
C LYS A 240 18.69 -18.38 1.30
N ASP A 241 17.69 -17.59 1.67
CA ASP A 241 17.73 -16.14 1.52
C ASP A 241 18.54 -15.50 2.66
N ALA A 242 18.50 -16.06 3.87
CA ALA A 242 19.39 -15.67 4.97
C ALA A 242 20.87 -15.83 4.58
N VAL A 243 21.25 -16.96 3.97
CA VAL A 243 22.62 -17.18 3.45
C VAL A 243 23.01 -16.13 2.40
N LYS A 244 22.09 -15.73 1.51
CA LYS A 244 22.37 -14.68 0.51
C LYS A 244 22.54 -13.32 1.16
N ILE A 245 21.71 -12.96 2.14
CA ILE A 245 21.83 -11.70 2.89
C ILE A 245 23.19 -11.65 3.60
N LEU A 246 23.57 -12.73 4.31
CA LEU A 246 24.85 -12.81 5.04
C LEU A 246 26.08 -12.59 4.14
N LYS A 247 26.05 -13.07 2.89
CA LYS A 247 27.14 -12.83 1.93
C LYS A 247 27.25 -11.36 1.50
N LYS A 248 26.14 -10.62 1.55
CA LYS A 248 26.07 -9.20 1.17
C LYS A 248 26.34 -8.27 2.37
N LEU A 249 26.06 -8.72 3.59
CA LEU A 249 26.44 -8.06 4.85
C LEU A 249 27.94 -8.28 5.12
N LYS A 250 28.79 -7.41 4.56
CA LYS A 250 30.23 -7.40 4.85
C LYS A 250 30.55 -6.53 6.06
#